data_AF-A0A177GBM1-F1
#
_entry.id   AF-A0A177GBM1-F1
#
_cell.length_a   1.000
_cell.length_b   1.000
_cell.length_c   1.000
_cell.angle_alpha   90.00
_cell.angle_beta   90.00
_cell.angle_gamma   90.00
#
_symmetry.space_group_name_H-M   'P 1'
#
loop_
_entity.id
_entity.type
_entity.pdbx_description
1 polymer ?
#
loop_
_entity_poly.entity_id
_entity_poly.type
_entity_poly.pdbx_seq_one_letter_code
_entity_poly.pdbx_strand_id
1 'polypeptide(L)'
;MRVAETGQRIGFITPMSHNFCSTCNRVRLSCTGQLYTCLGHEDGVDLRAILRSGGDDSAILAGIQAAIDRKPTGHDFMLGAKPGEVSGPVRHMSVTGG
;
A
#
# COMPACT_ATOMS: atom_id res chain seq x y z
N MET A 1 6.11 17.45 -17.83
CA MET A 1 7.20 18.04 -18.61
C MET A 1 7.08 17.60 -20.07
N ARG A 2 7.41 18.44 -21.05
CA ARG A 2 7.59 18.00 -22.45
C ARG A 2 9.07 18.09 -22.82
N VAL A 3 9.56 17.07 -23.50
CA VAL A 3 10.95 16.99 -23.99
C VAL A 3 11.03 17.72 -25.32
N ALA A 4 11.97 18.64 -25.47
CA ALA A 4 12.07 19.48 -26.66
C ALA A 4 12.50 18.68 -27.90
N GLU A 5 13.44 17.74 -27.71
CA GLU A 5 14.07 16.95 -28.75
C GLU A 5 13.13 15.89 -29.34
N THR A 6 12.19 15.39 -28.54
CA THR A 6 11.29 14.30 -28.96
C THR A 6 9.82 14.71 -29.02
N GLY A 7 9.45 15.88 -28.50
CA GLY A 7 8.07 16.33 -28.35
C GLY A 7 7.24 15.54 -27.32
N GLN A 8 7.82 14.48 -26.72
CA GLN A 8 7.11 13.56 -25.82
C GLN A 8 6.89 14.15 -24.43
N ARG A 9 5.93 13.58 -23.69
CA ARG A 9 5.63 13.95 -22.31
C ARG A 9 6.37 13.05 -21.33
N ILE A 10 7.00 13.65 -20.33
CA ILE A 10 7.56 12.97 -19.15
C ILE A 10 6.77 13.41 -17.92
N GLY A 11 6.35 12.42 -17.12
CA GLY A 11 5.72 12.60 -15.82
C GLY A 11 6.65 12.14 -14.70
N PHE A 12 6.59 12.82 -13.57
CA PHE A 12 7.31 12.45 -12.36
C PHE A 12 6.30 12.07 -11.29
N ILE A 13 6.54 10.97 -10.60
CA ILE A 13 5.73 10.52 -9.46
C ILE A 13 6.62 10.66 -8.23
N THR A 14 6.28 11.60 -7.34
CA THR A 14 7.05 11.83 -6.10
C THR A 14 6.36 11.13 -4.94
N PRO A 15 6.92 10.04 -4.39
CA PRO A 15 6.26 9.31 -3.31
C PRO A 15 6.29 10.06 -1.97
N MET A 16 7.10 11.12 -1.83
CA MET A 16 7.34 11.83 -0.57
C MET A 16 6.65 13.19 -0.50
N SER A 17 7.04 14.13 -1.38
CA SER A 17 6.69 15.55 -1.26
C SER A 17 5.30 15.93 -1.78
N HIS A 18 4.77 15.19 -2.75
CA HIS A 18 3.41 15.35 -3.27
C HIS A 18 2.77 13.97 -3.38
N ASN A 19 2.67 13.30 -2.23
CA ASN A 19 2.01 12.01 -2.16
C ASN A 19 0.50 12.15 -2.46
N PHE A 20 -0.12 11.04 -2.84
CA PHE A 20 -1.53 10.96 -3.22
C PHE A 20 -2.32 10.06 -2.24
N CYS A 21 -1.83 9.89 -1.01
CA CYS A 21 -2.40 8.93 -0.08
C CYS A 21 -3.85 9.24 0.30
N SER A 22 -4.18 10.53 0.47
CA SER A 22 -5.52 10.99 0.84
C SER A 22 -6.60 10.62 -0.18
N THR A 23 -6.22 10.41 -1.45
CA THR A 23 -7.11 9.98 -2.53
C THR A 23 -6.83 8.56 -3.01
N CYS A 24 -5.86 7.86 -2.39
CA CYS A 24 -5.52 6.50 -2.76
C CYS A 24 -6.70 5.58 -2.43
N ASN A 25 -7.23 4.88 -3.43
CA ASN A 25 -8.33 3.92 -3.29
C ASN A 25 -7.89 2.46 -3.51
N ARG A 26 -6.57 2.19 -3.43
CA ARG A 26 -6.02 0.84 -3.67
C ARG A 26 -5.89 0.05 -2.38
N VAL A 27 -6.12 -1.25 -2.50
CA VAL A 27 -5.76 -2.32 -1.55
C VAL A 27 -5.14 -3.46 -2.36
N ARG A 28 -4.39 -4.35 -1.72
CA ARG A 28 -3.70 -5.45 -2.41
C ARG A 28 -3.85 -6.76 -1.67
N LEU A 29 -4.08 -7.85 -2.39
CA LEU A 29 -4.06 -9.21 -1.87
C LEU A 29 -2.73 -9.85 -2.28
N SER A 30 -1.95 -10.36 -1.33
CA SER A 30 -0.74 -11.13 -1.63
C SER A 30 -1.07 -12.52 -2.15
N CYS A 31 -0.08 -13.18 -2.75
CA CYS A 31 -0.16 -14.59 -3.14
C CYS A 31 -0.37 -15.54 -1.95
N THR A 32 -0.03 -15.12 -0.73
CA THR A 32 -0.27 -15.90 0.49
C THR A 32 -1.67 -15.75 1.06
N GLY A 33 -2.46 -14.80 0.55
CA GLY A 33 -3.84 -14.52 1.00
C GLY A 33 -3.96 -13.38 2.02
N GLN A 34 -2.91 -12.58 2.20
CA GLN A 34 -2.91 -11.42 3.09
C GLN A 34 -3.41 -10.17 2.35
N LEU A 35 -4.46 -9.54 2.87
CA LEU A 35 -4.95 -8.25 2.40
C LEU A 35 -4.16 -7.12 3.07
N TYR A 36 -3.49 -6.29 2.27
CA TYR A 36 -2.78 -5.08 2.69
C TYR A 36 -3.52 -3.83 2.23
N THR A 37 -3.71 -2.86 3.12
CA THR A 37 -4.45 -1.63 2.83
C THR A 37 -3.58 -0.46 2.38
N CYS A 38 -2.26 -0.59 2.55
CA CYS A 38 -1.26 0.40 2.17
C CYS A 38 0.02 -0.31 1.68
N LEU A 39 0.88 0.38 0.93
CA LEU A 39 2.25 -0.09 0.65
C LEU A 39 3.20 0.14 1.83
N GLY A 40 2.93 1.18 2.63
CA GLY A 40 3.82 1.66 3.68
C GLY A 40 3.50 1.17 5.09
N HIS A 41 2.43 0.41 5.30
CA HIS A 41 2.00 -0.08 6.62
C HIS A 41 1.77 -1.58 6.60
N GLU A 42 2.19 -2.29 7.65
CA GLU A 42 2.08 -3.75 7.78
C GLU A 42 0.65 -4.22 8.10
N ASP A 43 -0.24 -3.32 8.48
CA ASP A 43 -1.58 -3.66 8.89
C ASP A 43 -2.36 -4.31 7.74
N GLY A 44 -2.75 -5.55 7.97
CA GLY A 44 -3.49 -6.36 7.00
C GLY A 44 -4.37 -7.41 7.66
N VAL A 45 -5.16 -8.11 6.84
CA VAL A 45 -6.03 -9.20 7.28
C VAL A 45 -5.70 -10.48 6.50
N ASP A 46 -5.57 -11.60 7.19
CA ASP A 46 -5.41 -12.92 6.56
C ASP A 46 -6.78 -13.44 6.12
N LEU A 47 -7.14 -13.15 4.87
CA LEU A 47 -8.40 -13.63 4.29
C LEU A 47 -8.36 -15.13 4.00
N ARG A 48 -7.16 -15.70 3.79
CA ARG A 48 -6.98 -17.14 3.59
C ARG A 48 -7.32 -17.91 4.87
N ALA A 49 -6.97 -17.39 6.04
CA ALA A 49 -7.36 -18.00 7.31
C ALA A 49 -8.89 -18.09 7.44
N ILE A 50 -9.62 -17.01 7.14
CA ILE A 50 -11.09 -16.97 7.17
C ILE A 50 -11.70 -18.03 6.24
N LEU A 51 -11.21 -18.10 5.00
CA LEU A 51 -11.64 -19.10 4.02
C LEU A 51 -11.35 -20.53 4.51
N ARG A 52 -10.17 -20.77 5.06
CA ARG A 52 -9.75 -22.10 5.52
C ARG A 52 -10.43 -22.56 6.80
N SER A 53 -10.94 -21.64 7.61
CA SER A 53 -11.81 -21.97 8.76
C SER A 53 -13.26 -22.26 8.36
N GLY A 54 -13.60 -22.25 7.06
CA GLY A 54 -14.96 -22.45 6.58
C GLY A 54 -15.84 -21.21 6.67
N GLY A 55 -15.23 -20.02 6.72
CA GLY A 55 -15.96 -18.76 6.69
C GLY A 55 -16.70 -18.57 5.36
N ASP A 56 -17.89 -17.97 5.43
CA ASP A 56 -18.70 -17.64 4.27
C ASP A 56 -18.33 -16.25 3.70
N ASP A 57 -19.02 -15.85 2.64
CA ASP A 57 -18.81 -14.55 1.99
C ASP A 57 -19.02 -13.38 2.96
N SER A 58 -19.91 -13.53 3.95
CA SER A 58 -20.16 -12.49 4.95
C SER A 58 -18.97 -12.30 5.89
N ALA A 59 -18.33 -13.39 6.30
CA ALA A 59 -17.11 -13.36 7.12
C ALA A 59 -15.94 -12.73 6.36
N ILE A 60 -15.80 -13.04 5.07
CA ILE A 60 -14.78 -12.43 4.20
C ILE A 60 -15.03 -10.93 4.06
N LEU A 61 -16.28 -10.54 3.78
CA LEU A 61 -16.67 -9.14 3.63
C LEU A 61 -16.40 -8.36 4.92
N ALA A 62 -16.72 -8.93 6.08
CA ALA A 62 -16.40 -8.34 7.38
C ALA A 62 -14.89 -8.16 7.57
N GLY A 63 -14.08 -9.15 7.17
CA GLY A 63 -12.62 -9.06 7.20
C GLY A 63 -12.07 -7.95 6.30
N ILE A 64 -12.61 -7.80 5.08
CA ILE A 64 -12.24 -6.74 4.14
C ILE A 64 -12.61 -5.37 4.69
N GLN A 65 -13.85 -5.20 5.20
CA GLN A 65 -14.32 -3.94 5.73
C GLN A 65 -13.46 -3.50 6.93
N ALA A 66 -13.20 -4.42 7.86
CA ALA A 66 -12.34 -4.16 9.02
C ALA A 66 -10.91 -3.77 8.60
N ALA A 67 -10.38 -4.32 7.51
CA ALA A 67 -9.09 -3.92 6.96
C ALA A 67 -9.13 -2.48 6.41
N ILE A 68 -10.17 -2.17 5.61
CA ILE A 68 -10.36 -0.85 5.00
C ILE A 68 -10.55 0.24 6.07
N ASP A 69 -11.30 -0.05 7.13
CA ASP A 69 -11.54 0.90 8.22
C ASP A 69 -10.26 1.27 8.96
N ARG A 70 -9.27 0.36 8.99
CA ARG A 70 -7.94 0.60 9.56
C ARG A 70 -6.95 1.20 8.57
N LYS A 71 -7.37 1.50 7.34
CA LYS A 71 -6.48 2.05 6.33
C LYS A 71 -5.97 3.43 6.78
N PRO A 72 -4.65 3.64 6.83
CA PRO A 72 -4.10 4.93 7.23
C PRO A 72 -4.41 6.00 6.18
N THR A 73 -4.59 7.24 6.63
CA THR A 73 -4.80 8.41 5.77
C THR A 73 -3.60 8.69 4.85
N GLY A 74 -2.41 8.32 5.31
CA GLY A 74 -1.18 8.31 4.53
C GLY A 74 -0.09 7.54 5.24
N HIS A 75 0.94 7.17 4.47
CA HIS A 75 2.15 6.61 5.06
C HIS A 75 3.03 7.74 5.58
N ASP A 76 3.75 7.49 6.65
CA ASP A 76 4.77 8.41 7.15
C ASP A 76 6.16 7.82 6.87
N PHE A 77 6.69 8.10 5.67
CA PHE A 77 8.07 7.73 5.36
C PHE A 77 8.96 8.83 5.90
N MET A 78 9.59 8.56 7.04
CA MET A 78 10.47 9.52 7.68
C MET A 78 11.88 9.37 7.13
N LEU A 79 12.40 10.44 6.52
CA LEU A 79 13.83 10.58 6.25
C LEU A 79 14.48 11.03 7.57
N GLY A 80 15.35 10.19 8.12
CA GLY A 80 16.13 10.52 9.31
C GLY A 80 17.12 11.65 9.03
N ALA A 81 17.75 12.15 10.11
CA ALA A 81 18.66 13.29 10.03
C ALA A 81 19.94 12.98 9.24
N LYS A 82 20.28 11.70 9.05
CA LYS A 82 21.47 11.27 8.31
C LYS A 82 21.10 10.82 6.88
N PRO A 83 21.95 11.10 5.89
CA PRO A 83 21.80 10.54 4.55
C PRO A 83 21.66 9.00 4.62
N GLY A 84 20.58 8.47 4.05
CA GLY A 84 20.29 7.03 4.01
C GLY A 84 19.47 6.48 5.18
N GLU A 85 19.17 7.28 6.19
CA GLU A 85 18.26 6.90 7.27
C GLU A 85 16.81 7.04 6.78
N VAL A 86 16.12 5.92 6.57
CA VAL A 86 14.73 5.90 6.11
C VAL A 86 13.94 4.99 7.05
N SER A 87 12.89 5.54 7.68
CA SER A 87 11.88 4.73 8.35
C SER A 87 10.77 4.43 7.35
N GLY A 88 10.60 3.15 7.02
CA GLY A 88 9.62 2.64 6.09
C GLY A 88 9.00 1.35 6.60
N PRO A 89 8.11 0.72 5.81
CA PRO A 89 7.53 -0.57 6.16
C PRO A 89 8.61 -1.61 6.45
N VAL A 90 8.34 -2.50 7.41
CA VAL A 90 9.23 -3.62 7.75
C VAL A 90 9.38 -4.55 6.55
N ARG A 91 8.32 -4.70 5.75
CA ARG A 91 8.35 -5.45 4.50
C ARG A 91 8.90 -4.60 3.36
N HIS A 92 9.58 -5.26 2.42
CA HIS A 92 9.95 -4.62 1.18
C HIS A 92 8.73 -4.42 0.27
N MET A 93 8.58 -3.25 -0.34
CA MET A 93 7.40 -2.92 -1.17
C MET A 93 7.18 -3.87 -2.34
N SER A 94 8.27 -4.42 -2.91
CA SER A 94 8.20 -5.41 -3.99
C SER A 94 7.44 -6.69 -3.62
N VAL A 95 7.41 -7.06 -2.34
CA VAL A 95 6.64 -8.21 -1.84
C VAL A 95 5.14 -7.98 -2.02
N THR A 96 4.71 -6.72 -1.98
CA THR A 96 3.34 -6.30 -2.26
C THR A 96 3.14 -5.80 -3.70
N GLY A 97 4.08 -6.06 -4.62
CA GLY A 97 3.99 -5.60 -6.01
C GLY A 97 4.12 -4.08 -6.14
N GLY A 98 5.01 -3.48 -5.35
CA GLY A 98 5.47 -2.09 -5.45
C GLY A 98 6.85 -1.99 -6.08
#